data_AF-A0A653CME5-F1
#
_entry.id   AF-A0A653CME5-F1
#
_cell.length_a   1.000
_cell.length_b   1.000
_cell.length_c   1.000
_cell.angle_alpha   90.00
_cell.angle_beta   90.00
_cell.angle_gamma   90.00
#
_symmetry.space_group_name_H-M   'P 1'
#
loop_
_entity.id
_entity.type
_entity.pdbx_description
1 polymer ?
#
loop_
_entity_poly.entity_id
_entity_poly.type
_entity_poly.pdbx_seq_one_letter_code
_entity_poly.pdbx_strand_id
1 'polypeptide(L)' 'VLSVADSKRKRTTFTAIQLLVLENKYREQQYLSRIDRARLAVDICMTEKQVKTWFQNRRSKDKDMQNSLPMN' A
#
# COMPACT_ATOMS: atom_id res chain seq x y z
N VAL A 1 15.61 0.30 34.35
CA VAL A 1 14.37 0.77 33.68
C VAL A 1 14.74 1.49 32.40
N LEU A 2 14.62 0.85 31.24
CA LEU A 2 14.71 1.53 29.94
C LEU A 2 13.66 0.92 29.02
N SER A 3 12.43 1.41 29.16
CA SER A 3 11.34 1.10 28.22
C SER A 3 11.69 1.79 26.90
N VAL A 4 12.27 1.02 25.97
CA VAL A 4 12.47 1.44 24.58
C VAL A 4 11.06 1.57 24.00
N ALA A 5 10.51 2.79 24.04
CA ALA A 5 9.18 3.08 23.55
C ALA A 5 9.15 2.78 22.04
N ASP A 6 8.58 1.62 21.74
CA ASP A 6 8.07 1.17 20.45
C ASP A 6 7.56 2.37 19.66
N SER A 7 8.37 2.83 18.69
CA SER A 7 8.00 3.86 17.72
C SER A 7 7.00 3.26 16.73
N LYS A 8 5.88 2.76 17.26
CA LYS A 8 4.73 2.22 16.55
C LYS A 8 4.22 3.36 15.69
N ARG A 9 4.63 3.34 14.42
CA ARG A 9 4.25 4.32 13.41
C ARG A 9 2.74 4.54 13.56
N LYS A 10 2.33 5.75 13.90
CA LYS A 10 0.90 6.12 13.99
C LYS A 10 0.23 5.58 12.73
N ARG A 11 -0.75 4.69 12.92
CA ARG A 11 -1.46 4.04 11.81
C ARG A 11 -2.14 5.14 11.01
N THR A 12 -1.56 5.50 9.87
CA THR A 12 -2.15 6.50 8.98
C THR A 12 -3.36 5.87 8.31
N THR A 13 -4.54 6.44 8.51
CA THR A 13 -5.74 6.08 7.75
C THR A 13 -5.71 6.84 6.43
N PHE A 14 -5.74 6.13 5.31
CA PHE A 14 -5.85 6.75 3.99
C PHE A 14 -7.28 7.26 3.77
N THR A 15 -7.42 8.38 3.07
CA THR A 15 -8.75 8.90 2.69
C THR A 15 -9.35 8.03 1.58
N ALA A 16 -10.67 8.09 1.41
CA ALA A 16 -11.36 7.35 0.34
C ALA A 16 -10.81 7.69 -1.05
N ILE A 17 -10.46 8.96 -1.29
CA ILE A 17 -9.86 9.42 -2.55
C ILE A 17 -8.45 8.82 -2.74
N GLN A 18 -7.61 8.80 -1.70
CA GLN A 18 -6.29 8.18 -1.77
C GLN A 18 -6.39 6.69 -2.11
N LEU A 19 -7.32 5.97 -1.47
CA LEU A 19 -7.56 4.56 -1.76
C LEU A 19 -8.04 4.34 -3.19
N LEU A 20 -8.98 5.15 -3.68
CA LEU A 20 -9.51 5.04 -5.04
C LEU A 20 -8.39 5.18 -6.09
N VAL A 21 -7.52 6.19 -5.93
CA VAL A 21 -6.40 6.41 -6.87
C VAL A 21 -5.40 5.26 -6.80
N LEU A 22 -5.07 4.77 -5.59
CA LEU A 22 -4.19 3.62 -5.40
C LEU A 22 -4.75 2.34 -6.05
N GLU A 23 -6.04 2.09 -5.89
CA GLU A 23 -6.73 0.93 -6.49
C GLU A 23 -6.80 1.03 -8.00
N ASN A 24 -7.17 2.19 -8.54
CA ASN A 24 -7.16 2.40 -9.99
C ASN A 24 -5.77 2.17 -10.56
N LYS A 25 -4.74 2.73 -9.92
CA LYS A 25 -3.35 2.53 -10.37
C LYS A 25 -2.89 1.08 -10.25
N TYR A 26 -3.31 0.36 -9.21
CA TYR A 26 -2.98 -1.07 -9.04
C TYR A 26 -3.61 -1.95 -10.12
N ARG A 27 -4.83 -1.62 -10.57
CA ARG A 27 -5.50 -2.33 -11.69
C ARG A 27 -4.75 -2.16 -13.01
N GLU A 28 -4.18 -0.97 -13.25
CA GLU A 28 -3.33 -0.72 -14.41
C GLU A 28 -1.95 -1.37 -14.28
N GLN A 29 -1.33 -1.27 -13.10
CA GLN A 29 0.06 -1.66 -12.88
C GLN A 29 0.28 -2.13 -11.44
N GLN A 30 0.38 -3.45 -11.24
CA GLN A 30 0.57 -4.05 -9.92
C GLN A 30 1.96 -3.78 -9.28
N TYR A 31 2.93 -3.32 -10.07
CA TYR A 31 4.30 -3.04 -9.66
C TYR A 31 4.77 -1.66 -10.15
N LEU A 32 4.90 -0.71 -9.24
CA LEU A 32 5.38 0.64 -9.58
C LEU A 32 6.90 0.72 -9.69
N SER A 33 7.38 1.36 -10.77
CA SER A 33 8.77 1.80 -10.90
C SER A 33 9.09 2.88 -9.85
N ARG A 34 10.38 3.22 -9.68
CA ARG A 34 10.77 4.31 -8.76
C ARG A 34 10.13 5.64 -9.15
N ILE A 35 10.10 5.94 -10.46
CA ILE A 35 9.59 7.21 -10.98
C ILE A 35 8.06 7.28 -10.78
N ASP A 36 7.34 6.22 -11.14
CA ASP A 36 5.87 6.19 -11.01
C ASP A 36 5.43 6.30 -9.55
N ARG A 37 6.18 5.67 -8.65
CA ARG A 37 5.93 5.75 -7.21
C ARG A 37 6.12 7.17 -6.67
N ALA A 38 7.19 7.85 -7.07
CA ALA A 38 7.45 9.22 -6.65
C ALA A 38 6.36 10.17 -7.15
N ARG A 39 5.94 10.03 -8.41
CA ARG A 39 4.83 10.80 -8.99
C ARG A 39 3.52 10.57 -8.23
N LEU A 40 3.13 9.30 -8.08
CA LEU A 40 1.89 8.95 -7.39
C LEU A 40 1.88 9.45 -5.94
N ALA A 41 3.02 9.36 -5.25
CA ALA A 41 3.16 9.86 -3.88
C ALA A 41 2.88 11.37 -3.79
N VAL A 42 3.43 12.16 -4.71
CA VAL A 42 3.16 13.60 -4.79
C VAL A 42 1.70 13.88 -5.10
N ASP A 43 1.12 13.19 -6.09
CA ASP A 43 -0.25 13.43 -6.56
C ASP A 43 -1.32 13.20 -5.49
N ILE A 44 -1.09 12.27 -4.56
CA ILE A 44 -2.05 11.91 -3.50
C ILE A 44 -1.61 12.38 -2.10
N CYS A 45 -0.59 13.25 -2.02
CA CYS A 45 -0.01 13.77 -0.78
C CYS A 45 0.40 12.66 0.21
N MET A 46 1.08 11.64 -0.29
CA MET A 46 1.61 10.51 0.46
C MET A 46 3.13 10.42 0.31
N THR A 47 3.79 9.63 1.16
CA THR A 47 5.21 9.32 0.98
C THR A 47 5.39 8.10 0.07
N GLU A 48 6.51 8.04 -0.66
CA GLU A 48 6.87 6.87 -1.48
C GLU A 48 6.84 5.56 -0.66
N LYS A 49 7.20 5.64 0.63
CA LYS A 49 7.16 4.50 1.55
C LYS A 49 5.74 4.01 1.80
N GLN A 50 4.78 4.91 2.01
CA GLN A 50 3.37 4.54 2.21
C GLN A 50 2.79 3.92 0.94
N VAL A 51 3.07 4.51 -0.22
CA VAL A 51 2.68 3.94 -1.53
C VAL A 51 3.29 2.53 -1.70
N LYS A 52 4.59 2.37 -1.44
CA LYS A 52 5.25 1.06 -1.49
C LYS A 52 4.58 0.02 -0.59
N THR A 53 4.34 0.36 0.68
CA THR A 53 3.71 -0.54 1.65
C THR A 53 2.28 -0.89 1.24
N TRP A 54 1.50 0.07 0.75
CA TRP A 54 0.15 -0.20 0.26
C TRP A 54 0.17 -1.19 -0.91
N PHE A 55 1.04 -0.99 -1.91
CA PHE A 55 1.17 -1.90 -3.04
C PHE A 55 1.63 -3.31 -2.63
N GLN A 56 2.52 -3.41 -1.64
CA GLN A 56 2.91 -4.70 -1.07
C GLN A 56 1.73 -5.40 -0.40
N ASN A 57 1.01 -4.70 0.47
CA ASN A 57 -0.15 -5.25 1.18
C ASN A 57 -1.27 -5.64 0.21
N ARG A 58 -1.49 -4.84 -0.84
CA ARG A 58 -2.52 -5.11 -1.85
C ARG A 58 -2.23 -6.40 -2.63
N ARG A 59 -0.97 -6.67 -2.98
CA ARG A 59 -0.56 -7.93 -3.62
C ARG A 59 -0.70 -9.14 -2.69
N SER A 60 -0.33 -8.99 -1.41
CA SER A 60 -0.56 -10.05 -0.42
C SER A 60 -2.04 -10.40 -0.34
N LYS A 61 -2.93 -9.40 -0.24
CA LYS A 61 -4.38 -9.61 -0.23
C LYS A 61 -4.90 -10.30 -1.50
N ASP A 62 -4.36 -9.96 -2.67
CA ASP A 62 -4.71 -10.60 -3.95
C ASP A 62 -4.34 -12.09 -3.96
N LYS A 63 -3.12 -12.40 -3.49
CA LYS A 63 -2.62 -13.77 -3.38
C LYS A 63 -3.40 -14.58 -2.35
N ASP A 64 -3.71 -13.98 -1.20
CA ASP A 64 -4.49 -14.62 -0.15
C ASP A 64 -5.91 -14.91 -0.64
N MET A 65 -6.52 -13.98 -1.39
CA MET A 65 -7.83 -14.20 -2.02
C MET A 65 -7.78 -15.39 -3.00
N GLN A 66 -6.72 -15.50 -3.79
CA GLN A 66 -6.56 -16.60 -4.76
C GLN A 66 -6.23 -17.95 -4.10
N ASN A 67 -5.51 -17.96 -2.98
CA ASN A 67 -5.19 -19.18 -2.22
C ASN A 67 -6.33 -19.62 -1.28
N SER A 68 -7.29 -18.74 -1.01
CA SER A 68 -8.47 -19.03 -0.19
C SER A 68 -9.65 -19.64 -0.96
N LEU A 69 -9.53 -19.80 -2.28
CA LEU A 69 -10.45 -20.61 -3.07
C LEU A 69 -10.07 -22.09 -2.87
N PRO A 70 -10.96 -22.94 -2.32
CA PRO A 70 -10.64 -24.33 -2.09
C PRO A 70 -10.30 -24.99 -3.44
N MET A 71 -9.12 -25.61 -3.50
CA MET A 71 -8.78 -26.58 -4.53
C MET A 71 -9.92 -27.61 -4.59
N ASN A 72 -10.57 -27.73 -5.74
CA ASN A 72 -11.48 -28.82 -6.05
C ASN A 72 -10.70 -30.05 -6.50
#